data_AF-A0A847WD72-F1
#
_entry.id   AF-A0A847WD72-F1
#
_cell.length_a   1.000
_cell.length_b   1.000
_cell.length_c   1.000
_cell.angle_alpha   90.00
_cell.angle_beta   90.00
_cell.angle_gamma   90.00
#
_symmetry.space_group_name_H-M   'P 1'
#
loop_
_entity.id
_entity.type
_entity.pdbx_description
1 polymer ?
#
loop_
_entity_poly.entity_id
_entity_poly.type
_entity_poly.pdbx_seq_one_letter_code
_entity_poly.pdbx_strand_id
1 'polypeptide(L)'
;MANIRRKKIVVVDKSMRELFVRSRIEPEYTWLFNLLKQDFYEKIYKTDFEDTSDFDEKKQTFLLHVFEDYLSSIAKQWFRYSKMIVKENGTCELCGQKHTKYMYKIKNRLTKTIMLIGSTCIERFKDIDAKLPEGMNLKQFNRQQKRAFERVKKQELFIQKFGNVNHLIKSWNDEFNSLPYELPDKIHKEVPDLHEKARKIYSDYLDGKITDASFPDFDQIVRRRNALSEEMAAIMGVNSQNPHACPRTVGNWLIKNKKDLVLLKIRQNNGIITKEAISSIYEPDFVSRHVKKFNAMLGSTRLTIESRETGLFVSFEDRQKRLNLLFELKNSNLMETFADRLFDENAQIDEKELLDVVSLAPSELNDALVDVFSDLLRGTGFRLKYIKDGHYLVNSRKDLYANDFRLVQFINIHKSTILLKGRAGIKEIKPILEKFTDWRSLDEHEKYEFGDISKIPNF
;
A
#
# COMPACT_ATOMS: atom_id res chain seq x y z
N MET A 1 12.62 -49.93 8.68
CA MET A 1 13.52 -48.78 8.45
C MET A 1 12.71 -47.51 8.64
N ALA A 2 12.92 -46.80 9.75
CA ALA A 2 12.19 -45.56 10.05
C ALA A 2 12.67 -44.46 9.10
N ASN A 3 11.74 -43.81 8.39
CA ASN A 3 12.02 -42.63 7.60
C ASN A 3 12.58 -41.54 8.52
N ILE A 4 13.89 -41.27 8.43
CA ILE A 4 14.51 -40.15 9.15
C ILE A 4 14.01 -38.86 8.48
N ARG A 5 12.87 -38.35 8.95
CA ARG A 5 12.33 -37.05 8.52
C ARG A 5 13.31 -35.95 8.94
N ARG A 6 13.60 -35.01 8.04
CA ARG A 6 14.52 -33.90 8.31
C ARG A 6 13.96 -33.00 9.40
N LYS A 7 14.60 -33.00 10.58
CA LYS A 7 14.36 -32.05 11.68
C LYS A 7 14.72 -30.63 11.22
N LYS A 8 13.71 -29.81 10.86
CA LYS A 8 13.92 -28.47 10.27
C LYS A 8 13.51 -27.30 11.17
N ILE A 9 12.47 -27.45 12.00
CA ILE A 9 11.93 -26.37 12.83
C ILE A 9 12.14 -26.72 14.29
N VAL A 10 13.01 -25.98 14.97
CA VAL A 10 13.25 -26.10 16.41
C VAL A 10 12.16 -25.32 17.14
N VAL A 11 11.47 -25.98 18.07
CA VAL A 11 10.46 -25.39 18.95
C VAL A 11 11.09 -25.00 20.29
N VAL A 12 11.92 -25.87 20.85
CA VAL A 12 12.70 -25.60 22.06
C VAL A 12 14.16 -25.87 21.77
N ASP A 13 15.00 -24.84 21.85
CA ASP A 13 16.44 -25.00 21.73
C ASP A 13 17.11 -25.29 23.09
N LYS A 14 18.38 -25.70 23.06
CA LYS A 14 19.16 -26.01 24.27
C LYS A 14 19.24 -24.83 25.25
N SER A 15 19.37 -23.61 24.75
CA SER A 15 19.41 -22.40 25.59
C SER A 15 18.09 -22.20 26.32
N MET A 16 16.97 -22.38 25.63
CA MET A 16 15.63 -22.32 26.22
C MET A 16 15.45 -23.39 27.30
N ARG A 17 15.85 -24.63 26.99
CA ARG A 17 15.83 -25.76 27.93
C ARG A 17 16.64 -25.50 29.19
N GLU A 18 17.91 -25.13 29.05
CA GLU A 18 18.82 -24.94 30.20
C GLU A 18 18.35 -23.76 31.08
N LEU A 19 17.84 -22.70 30.46
CA LEU A 19 17.25 -21.58 31.19
C LEU A 19 16.03 -22.05 31.99
N PHE A 20 15.15 -22.84 31.39
CA PHE A 20 13.96 -23.38 32.04
C PHE A 20 14.29 -24.31 33.22
N VAL A 21 15.08 -25.35 32.98
CA VAL A 21 15.37 -26.42 33.97
C VAL A 21 16.12 -25.86 35.18
N ARG A 22 16.87 -24.77 35.03
CA ARG A 22 17.65 -24.17 36.12
C ARG A 22 16.93 -22.99 36.80
N SER A 23 15.74 -22.62 36.32
CA SER A 23 14.90 -21.55 36.89
C SER A 23 14.00 -22.06 38.01
N ARG A 24 13.43 -21.14 38.80
CA ARG A 24 12.27 -21.47 39.63
C ARG A 24 11.07 -21.60 38.69
N ILE A 25 10.41 -22.75 38.74
CA ILE A 25 9.19 -23.05 38.00
C ILE A 25 8.02 -23.20 38.96
N GLU A 26 6.80 -22.98 38.46
CA GLU A 26 5.60 -23.27 39.23
C GLU A 26 5.28 -24.78 39.20
N PRO A 27 4.71 -25.36 40.27
CA PRO A 27 4.44 -26.80 40.38
C PRO A 27 3.61 -27.36 39.21
N GLU A 28 2.73 -26.54 38.65
CA GLU A 28 1.85 -26.86 37.51
C GLU A 28 2.65 -27.29 36.26
N TYR A 29 3.89 -26.79 36.11
CA TYR A 29 4.76 -27.06 34.96
C TYR A 29 5.83 -28.12 35.25
N THR A 30 5.67 -28.92 36.32
CA THR A 30 6.57 -30.02 36.66
C THR A 30 6.64 -31.07 35.53
N TRP A 31 5.55 -31.25 34.78
CA TRP A 31 5.54 -32.14 33.63
C TRP A 31 6.58 -31.73 32.58
N LEU A 32 6.71 -30.42 32.31
CA LEU A 32 7.64 -29.89 31.32
C LEU A 32 9.08 -29.97 31.82
N PHE A 33 9.29 -29.78 33.12
CA PHE A 33 10.58 -30.00 33.75
C PHE A 33 11.06 -31.45 33.61
N ASN A 34 10.18 -32.41 33.88
CA ASN A 34 10.49 -33.83 33.77
C ASN A 34 10.78 -34.20 32.31
N LEU A 35 9.99 -33.69 31.37
CA LEU A 35 10.19 -33.87 29.93
C LEU A 35 11.54 -33.33 29.47
N LEU A 36 11.82 -32.05 29.77
CA LEU A 36 13.06 -31.38 29.33
C LEU A 36 14.32 -31.92 29.99
N LYS A 37 14.21 -32.58 31.16
CA LYS A 37 15.37 -33.23 31.80
C LYS A 37 15.80 -34.52 31.10
N GLN A 38 14.96 -35.15 30.30
CA GLN A 38 15.33 -36.36 29.58
C GLN A 38 16.42 -36.05 28.56
N ASP A 39 17.43 -36.93 28.47
CA ASP A 39 18.65 -36.67 27.67
C ASP A 39 18.36 -36.57 26.17
N PHE A 40 17.28 -37.16 25.68
CA PHE A 40 16.89 -37.11 24.27
C PHE A 40 16.19 -35.81 23.86
N TYR A 41 15.71 -35.00 24.83
CA TYR A 41 15.08 -33.69 24.58
C TYR A 41 16.02 -32.52 24.87
N GLU A 42 17.28 -32.62 24.42
CA GLU A 42 18.19 -31.45 24.40
C GLU A 42 17.65 -30.32 23.51
N LYS A 43 16.93 -30.69 22.44
CA LYS A 43 16.16 -29.82 21.56
C LYS A 43 14.85 -30.51 21.22
N ILE A 44 13.75 -29.75 21.16
CA ILE A 44 12.46 -30.22 20.66
C ILE A 44 12.24 -29.61 19.28
N TYR A 45 11.93 -30.46 18.31
CA TYR A 45 11.59 -30.09 16.95
C TYR A 45 10.11 -30.32 16.71
N LYS A 46 9.53 -29.61 15.74
CA LYS A 46 8.12 -29.78 15.38
C LYS A 46 7.76 -31.22 14.98
N THR A 47 8.71 -31.96 14.39
CA THR A 47 8.52 -33.37 14.02
C THR A 47 8.42 -34.30 15.23
N ASP A 48 9.03 -33.94 16.37
CA ASP A 48 8.99 -34.78 17.58
C ASP A 48 7.55 -34.92 18.14
N PHE A 49 6.64 -34.01 17.78
CA PHE A 49 5.21 -34.06 18.10
C PHE A 49 4.45 -35.16 17.38
N GLU A 50 4.93 -35.60 16.21
CA GLU A 50 4.35 -36.70 15.44
C GLU A 50 5.07 -38.03 15.75
N ASP A 51 6.36 -37.95 16.07
CA ASP A 51 7.25 -39.11 16.17
C ASP A 51 7.23 -39.78 17.56
N THR A 52 6.64 -39.13 18.59
CA THR A 52 6.66 -39.62 19.98
C THR A 52 5.30 -39.48 20.66
N SER A 53 4.99 -40.39 21.59
CA SER A 53 3.78 -40.34 22.42
C SER A 53 3.89 -39.39 23.62
N ASP A 54 5.04 -38.73 23.80
CA ASP A 54 5.32 -37.87 24.96
C ASP A 54 4.56 -36.54 24.90
N PHE A 55 4.12 -36.13 23.71
CA PHE A 55 3.41 -34.88 23.44
C PHE A 55 1.94 -35.13 23.10
N ASP A 56 1.06 -35.02 24.10
CA ASP A 56 -0.37 -34.85 23.86
C ASP A 56 -0.69 -33.45 23.28
N GLU A 57 -1.91 -33.29 22.76
CA GLU A 57 -2.37 -32.05 22.13
C GLU A 57 -2.21 -30.81 23.05
N LYS A 58 -2.41 -30.96 24.35
CA LYS A 58 -2.25 -29.87 25.32
C LYS A 58 -0.79 -29.45 25.45
N LYS A 59 0.13 -30.42 25.56
CA LYS A 59 1.57 -30.16 25.63
C LYS A 59 2.09 -29.54 24.34
N GLN A 60 1.65 -30.03 23.18
CA GLN A 60 2.02 -29.45 21.88
C GLN A 60 1.57 -27.99 21.78
N THR A 61 0.31 -27.73 22.14
CA THR A 61 -0.27 -26.38 22.15
C THR A 61 0.50 -25.45 23.08
N PHE A 62 0.84 -25.91 24.29
CA PHE A 62 1.64 -25.13 25.23
C PHE A 62 3.03 -24.78 24.63
N LEU A 63 3.74 -25.77 24.09
CA LEU A 63 5.08 -25.58 23.53
C LEU A 63 5.09 -24.64 22.31
N LEU A 64 4.05 -24.70 21.48
CA LEU A 64 3.94 -23.90 20.27
C LEU A 64 3.47 -22.46 20.51
N HIS A 65 2.68 -22.21 21.55
CA HIS A 65 1.94 -20.95 21.68
C HIS A 65 2.04 -20.25 23.03
N VAL A 66 2.56 -20.91 24.05
CA VAL A 66 2.61 -20.38 25.44
C VAL A 66 4.04 -20.39 26.00
N PHE A 67 4.85 -21.37 25.59
CA PHE A 67 6.17 -21.59 26.17
C PHE A 67 7.11 -20.40 26.02
N GLU A 68 7.06 -19.66 24.91
CA GLU A 68 7.92 -18.49 24.71
C GLU A 68 7.60 -17.33 25.69
N ASP A 69 6.32 -17.07 25.97
CA ASP A 69 5.90 -16.08 26.95
C ASP A 69 6.24 -16.52 28.39
N TYR A 70 6.10 -17.82 28.66
CA TYR A 70 6.52 -18.39 29.93
C TYR A 70 8.04 -18.29 30.10
N LEU A 71 8.81 -18.63 29.06
CA LEU A 71 10.26 -18.52 29.02
C LEU A 71 10.73 -17.08 29.24
N SER A 72 10.07 -16.12 28.58
CA SER A 72 10.35 -14.69 28.74
C SER A 72 10.09 -14.22 30.18
N SER A 73 9.11 -14.81 30.86
CA SER A 73 8.80 -14.51 32.26
C SER A 73 9.86 -15.08 33.21
N ILE A 74 10.31 -16.32 33.01
CA ILE A 74 11.36 -16.95 33.82
C ILE A 74 12.75 -16.37 33.52
N ALA A 75 13.00 -15.89 32.30
CA ALA A 75 14.27 -15.25 31.92
C ALA A 75 14.57 -14.02 32.80
N LYS A 76 13.54 -13.30 33.23
CA LYS A 76 13.65 -12.16 34.16
C LYS A 76 14.16 -12.55 35.56
N GLN A 77 14.16 -13.84 35.90
CA GLN A 77 14.77 -14.33 37.13
C GLN A 77 16.30 -14.29 37.08
N TRP A 78 16.91 -14.17 35.90
CA TRP A 78 18.35 -14.24 35.70
C TRP A 78 18.97 -12.86 35.51
N PHE A 79 20.19 -12.69 36.03
CA PHE A 79 20.96 -11.47 35.86
C PHE A 79 22.45 -11.80 35.77
N ARG A 80 23.23 -10.87 35.22
CA ARG A 80 24.68 -11.01 35.16
C ARG A 80 25.29 -10.81 36.54
N TYR A 81 26.01 -11.83 37.00
CA TYR A 81 26.61 -11.90 38.33
C TYR A 81 28.11 -11.60 38.34
N SER A 82 28.80 -11.76 37.21
CA SER A 82 30.24 -11.47 37.12
C SER A 82 30.63 -10.60 35.94
N LYS A 83 31.81 -9.99 36.09
CA LYS A 83 32.62 -9.50 34.97
C LYS A 83 33.11 -10.67 34.11
N MET A 84 33.78 -10.34 33.00
CA MET A 84 34.39 -11.32 32.10
C MET A 84 35.40 -12.21 32.85
N ILE A 85 35.37 -13.50 32.56
CA ILE A 85 36.31 -14.52 33.02
C ILE A 85 36.96 -15.11 31.77
N VAL A 86 38.29 -15.13 31.73
CA VAL A 86 39.03 -15.79 30.65
C VAL A 86 39.23 -17.26 31.01
N LYS A 87 38.86 -18.17 30.10
CA LYS A 87 39.10 -19.62 30.20
C LYS A 87 39.69 -20.12 28.89
N GLU A 88 40.66 -21.04 28.94
CA GLU A 88 41.25 -21.60 27.72
C GLU A 88 40.30 -22.51 26.95
N ASN A 89 39.42 -23.24 27.66
CA ASN A 89 38.46 -24.15 27.06
C ASN A 89 37.10 -24.11 27.78
N GLY A 90 36.45 -22.95 27.76
CA GLY A 90 35.13 -22.77 28.36
C GLY A 90 34.02 -23.44 27.55
N THR A 91 33.07 -24.08 28.24
CA THR A 91 31.81 -24.54 27.65
C THR A 91 30.67 -23.70 28.17
N CYS A 92 29.87 -23.11 27.28
CA CYS A 92 28.69 -22.35 27.65
C CYS A 92 27.61 -23.29 28.18
N GLU A 93 27.20 -23.13 29.44
CA GLU A 93 26.16 -23.96 30.06
C GLU A 93 24.75 -23.67 29.50
N LEU A 94 24.56 -22.53 28.82
CA LEU A 94 23.27 -22.17 28.24
C LEU A 94 23.09 -22.80 26.85
N CYS A 95 23.97 -22.45 25.89
CA CYS A 95 23.84 -22.93 24.51
C CYS A 95 24.68 -24.18 24.19
N GLY A 96 25.58 -24.61 25.09
CA GLY A 96 26.46 -25.76 24.87
C GLY A 96 27.71 -25.49 24.03
N GLN A 97 27.95 -24.25 23.57
CA GLN A 97 29.12 -23.91 22.76
C GLN A 97 30.43 -24.20 23.51
N LYS A 98 31.29 -25.04 22.93
CA LYS A 98 32.63 -25.39 23.46
C LYS A 98 33.68 -24.36 23.02
N HIS A 99 34.90 -24.47 23.56
CA HIS A 99 36.06 -23.64 23.18
C HIS A 99 35.82 -22.13 23.28
N THR A 100 34.96 -21.71 24.22
CA THR A 100 34.66 -20.30 24.45
C THR A 100 35.68 -19.69 25.40
N LYS A 101 36.42 -18.68 24.92
CA LYS A 101 37.48 -18.01 25.68
C LYS A 101 36.93 -17.06 26.75
N TYR A 102 35.87 -16.32 26.40
CA TYR A 102 35.29 -15.28 27.25
C TYR A 102 33.99 -15.78 27.88
N MET A 103 34.05 -16.01 29.19
CA MET A 103 32.95 -16.57 29.97
C MET A 103 32.42 -15.56 30.98
N TYR A 104 31.16 -15.69 31.34
CA TYR A 104 30.46 -14.83 32.29
C TYR A 104 29.58 -15.68 33.21
N LYS A 105 29.43 -15.28 34.47
CA LYS A 105 28.48 -15.92 35.39
C LYS A 105 27.16 -15.16 35.34
N ILE A 106 26.05 -15.87 35.13
CA ILE A 106 24.70 -15.39 35.42
C ILE A 106 24.16 -16.10 36.66
N LYS A 107 23.31 -15.44 37.43
CA LYS A 107 22.72 -15.97 38.66
C LYS A 107 21.21 -15.82 38.63
N ASN A 108 20.50 -16.84 39.08
CA ASN A 108 19.06 -16.76 39.30
C ASN A 108 18.78 -16.08 40.65
N ARG A 109 17.90 -15.07 40.66
CA ARG A 109 17.56 -14.29 41.85
C ARG A 109 16.81 -15.12 42.90
N LEU A 110 16.06 -16.13 42.47
CA LEU A 110 15.18 -16.95 43.29
C LEU A 110 15.86 -18.24 43.75
N THR A 111 16.39 -19.05 42.83
CA THR A 111 17.03 -20.34 43.15
C THR A 111 18.48 -20.20 43.61
N LYS A 112 19.10 -19.04 43.38
CA LYS A 112 20.53 -18.77 43.59
C LYS A 112 21.47 -19.60 42.71
N THR A 113 20.94 -20.42 41.80
CA THR A 113 21.72 -21.18 40.80
C THR A 113 22.57 -20.23 39.97
N ILE A 114 23.81 -20.63 39.69
CA ILE A 114 24.77 -19.90 38.87
C ILE A 114 25.03 -20.70 37.60
N MET A 115 25.06 -20.03 36.45
CA MET A 115 25.50 -20.61 35.18
C MET A 115 26.67 -19.84 34.61
N LEU A 116 27.61 -20.56 34.00
CA LEU A 116 28.74 -20.04 33.25
C LEU A 116 28.37 -20.02 31.76
N ILE A 117 28.25 -18.83 31.18
CA ILE A 117 27.80 -18.63 29.80
C ILE A 117 28.83 -17.89 28.96
N GLY A 118 28.79 -18.10 27.65
CA GLY A 118 29.72 -17.50 26.69
C GLY A 118 29.39 -16.04 26.34
N SER A 119 30.30 -15.41 25.57
CA SER A 119 30.20 -14.01 25.14
C SER A 119 28.93 -13.68 24.33
N THR A 120 28.48 -14.58 23.47
CA THR A 120 27.25 -14.36 22.67
C THR A 120 25.99 -14.49 23.53
N CYS A 121 25.97 -15.42 24.49
CA CYS A 121 24.82 -15.61 25.38
C CYS A 121 24.67 -14.48 26.39
N ILE A 122 25.76 -13.83 26.82
CA ILE A 122 25.70 -12.76 27.82
C ILE A 122 25.02 -11.49 27.31
N GLU A 123 24.95 -11.28 25.98
CA GLU A 123 24.27 -10.13 25.38
C GLU A 123 22.77 -10.08 25.72
N ARG A 124 22.18 -11.23 26.09
CA ARG A 124 20.80 -11.34 26.58
C ARG A 124 20.63 -10.84 28.03
N PHE A 125 21.73 -10.63 28.76
CA PHE A 125 21.75 -10.26 30.18
C PHE A 125 22.69 -9.07 30.41
N LYS A 126 22.32 -7.91 29.85
CA LYS A 126 23.20 -6.75 29.67
C LYS A 126 23.70 -6.15 30.99
N ASP A 127 22.86 -6.10 32.03
CA ASP A 127 23.19 -5.41 33.26
C ASP A 127 23.84 -6.32 34.33
N ILE A 128 25.01 -5.91 34.82
CA ILE A 128 25.56 -6.41 36.10
C ILE A 128 24.75 -5.75 37.20
N ASP A 129 23.54 -6.25 37.45
CA ASP A 129 22.67 -5.68 38.47
C ASP A 129 22.13 -6.74 39.43
N ALA A 130 22.70 -6.79 40.63
CA ALA A 130 22.16 -7.55 41.73
C ALA A 130 20.85 -6.92 42.28
N LYS A 131 20.60 -5.64 42.00
CA LYS A 131 19.34 -4.98 42.33
C LYS A 131 18.23 -5.50 41.41
N LEU A 132 17.02 -5.51 41.94
CA LEU A 132 15.85 -5.95 41.20
C LEU A 132 15.47 -4.89 40.16
N PRO A 133 14.82 -5.27 39.05
CA PRO A 133 14.36 -4.33 38.03
C PRO A 133 13.62 -3.15 38.67
N GLU A 134 13.83 -1.94 38.14
CA GLU A 134 13.08 -0.73 38.51
C GLU A 134 13.11 -0.35 40.01
N GLY A 135 14.14 -0.77 40.75
CA GLY A 135 14.26 -0.46 42.19
C GLY A 135 13.25 -1.23 43.07
N MET A 136 12.63 -2.29 42.53
CA MET A 136 11.67 -3.11 43.28
C MET A 136 12.31 -3.84 44.47
N ASN A 137 11.51 -4.16 45.48
CA ASN A 137 11.91 -5.11 46.53
C ASN A 137 11.54 -6.56 46.15
N LEU A 138 12.07 -7.54 46.89
CA LEU A 138 11.87 -8.96 46.58
C LEU A 138 10.39 -9.39 46.61
N LYS A 139 9.57 -8.77 47.48
CA LYS A 139 8.12 -9.05 47.54
C LYS A 139 7.42 -8.54 46.28
N GLN A 140 7.76 -7.34 45.81
CA GLN A 140 7.22 -6.77 44.57
C GLN A 140 7.60 -7.61 43.35
N PHE A 141 8.87 -8.03 43.26
CA PHE A 141 9.33 -8.92 42.19
C PHE A 141 8.60 -10.27 42.20
N ASN A 142 8.45 -10.90 43.37
CA ASN A 142 7.69 -12.14 43.50
C ASN A 142 6.22 -11.96 43.09
N ARG A 143 5.59 -10.83 43.43
CA ARG A 143 4.21 -10.52 43.00
C ARG A 143 4.13 -10.32 41.49
N GLN A 144 5.12 -9.67 40.88
CA GLN A 144 5.19 -9.48 39.43
C GLN A 144 5.35 -10.84 38.71
N GLN A 145 6.25 -11.70 39.20
CA GLN A 145 6.43 -13.06 38.70
C GLN A 145 5.14 -13.87 38.81
N LYS A 146 4.46 -13.82 39.98
CA LYS A 146 3.17 -14.49 40.17
C LYS A 146 2.12 -14.01 39.16
N ARG A 147 2.00 -12.69 38.93
CA ARG A 147 1.09 -12.13 37.90
C ARG A 147 1.46 -12.58 36.49
N ALA A 148 2.75 -12.65 36.17
CA ALA A 148 3.20 -13.15 34.87
C ALA A 148 2.82 -14.62 34.67
N PHE A 149 2.96 -15.46 35.70
CA PHE A 149 2.52 -16.85 35.66
C PHE A 149 0.98 -16.99 35.58
N GLU A 150 0.24 -16.19 36.33
CA GLU A 150 -1.23 -16.14 36.21
C GLU A 150 -1.66 -15.75 34.78
N ARG A 151 -0.94 -14.82 34.14
CA ARG A 151 -1.16 -14.47 32.73
C ARG A 151 -0.92 -15.66 31.79
N VAL A 152 0.19 -16.39 31.98
CA VAL A 152 0.52 -17.59 31.18
C VAL A 152 -0.57 -18.66 31.32
N LYS A 153 -1.05 -18.89 32.55
CA LYS A 153 -2.14 -19.84 32.81
C LYS A 153 -3.44 -19.44 32.12
N LYS A 154 -3.79 -18.15 32.15
CA LYS A 154 -4.93 -17.61 31.42
C LYS A 154 -4.77 -17.78 29.91
N GLN A 155 -3.59 -17.50 29.38
CA GLN A 155 -3.29 -17.70 27.96
C GLN A 155 -3.47 -19.17 27.56
N GLU A 156 -2.97 -20.10 28.36
CA GLU A 156 -3.14 -21.53 28.14
C GLU A 156 -4.62 -21.92 28.12
N LEU A 157 -5.41 -21.49 29.11
CA LEU A 157 -6.85 -21.78 29.19
C LEU A 157 -7.61 -21.20 27.99
N PHE A 158 -7.29 -19.96 27.58
CA PHE A 158 -7.93 -19.32 26.44
C PHE A 158 -7.62 -20.05 25.13
N ILE A 159 -6.35 -20.43 24.93
CA ILE A 159 -5.91 -21.16 23.74
C ILE A 159 -6.51 -22.56 23.69
N GLN A 160 -6.65 -23.25 24.82
CA GLN A 160 -7.35 -24.54 24.87
C GLN A 160 -8.80 -24.45 24.39
N LYS A 161 -9.45 -23.29 24.60
CA LYS A 161 -10.86 -23.09 24.22
C LYS A 161 -11.04 -22.56 22.80
N PHE A 162 -10.18 -21.64 22.35
CA PHE A 162 -10.36 -20.89 21.10
C PHE A 162 -9.20 -21.02 20.11
N GLY A 163 -8.18 -21.81 20.44
CA GLY A 163 -6.95 -21.93 19.65
C GLY A 163 -6.05 -20.70 19.75
N ASN A 164 -5.09 -20.59 18.84
CA ASN A 164 -4.16 -19.46 18.81
C ASN A 164 -4.87 -18.18 18.33
N VAL A 165 -5.36 -17.38 19.27
CA VAL A 165 -6.12 -16.14 19.02
C VAL A 165 -5.32 -15.10 18.22
N ASN A 166 -4.02 -14.96 18.50
CA ASN A 166 -3.18 -14.01 17.75
C ASN A 166 -3.11 -14.39 16.27
N HIS A 167 -2.93 -15.69 16.00
CA HIS A 167 -2.97 -16.20 14.64
C HIS A 167 -4.36 -16.06 14.01
N LEU A 168 -5.42 -16.36 14.77
CA LEU A 168 -6.81 -16.23 14.34
C LEU A 168 -7.11 -14.79 13.89
N ILE A 169 -6.89 -13.80 14.76
CA ILE A 169 -7.11 -12.37 14.46
C ILE A 169 -6.22 -11.92 13.30
N LYS A 170 -4.96 -12.38 13.23
CA LYS A 170 -4.08 -12.07 12.09
C LYS A 170 -4.68 -12.59 10.78
N SER A 171 -5.07 -13.86 10.73
CA SER A 171 -5.68 -14.47 9.54
C SER A 171 -6.96 -13.74 9.11
N TRP A 172 -7.78 -13.28 10.05
CA TRP A 172 -8.96 -12.49 9.75
C TRP A 172 -8.64 -11.14 9.11
N ASN A 173 -7.60 -10.44 9.60
CA ASN A 173 -7.16 -9.18 9.01
C ASN A 173 -6.54 -9.40 7.62
N ASP A 174 -5.73 -10.46 7.47
CA ASP A 174 -5.10 -10.80 6.19
C ASP A 174 -6.18 -11.10 5.13
N GLU A 175 -7.19 -11.91 5.49
CA GLU A 175 -8.35 -12.20 4.62
C GLU A 175 -9.08 -10.92 4.20
N PHE A 176 -9.50 -10.10 5.17
CA PHE A 176 -10.23 -8.86 4.91
C PHE A 176 -9.45 -7.85 4.05
N ASN A 177 -8.13 -7.74 4.27
CA ASN A 177 -7.28 -6.82 3.51
C ASN A 177 -6.96 -7.34 2.11
N SER A 178 -7.03 -8.65 1.89
CA SER A 178 -6.77 -9.31 0.60
C SER A 178 -7.98 -9.33 -0.35
N LEU A 179 -9.14 -8.84 0.09
CA LEU A 179 -10.36 -8.85 -0.73
C LEU A 179 -10.16 -8.05 -2.03
N PRO A 180 -10.57 -8.59 -3.19
CA PRO A 180 -10.36 -7.95 -4.48
C PRO A 180 -11.32 -6.77 -4.74
N TYR A 181 -12.49 -6.76 -4.11
CA TYR A 181 -13.54 -5.76 -4.32
C TYR A 181 -13.97 -5.10 -3.01
N GLU A 182 -14.54 -3.90 -3.10
CA GLU A 182 -15.15 -3.21 -1.97
C GLU A 182 -16.38 -3.97 -1.45
N LEU A 183 -16.54 -3.94 -0.13
CA LEU A 183 -17.68 -4.54 0.57
C LEU A 183 -18.78 -3.50 0.82
N PRO A 184 -20.03 -3.96 1.03
CA PRO A 184 -21.10 -3.12 1.54
C PRO A 184 -20.71 -2.42 2.85
N ASP A 185 -21.18 -1.18 3.04
CA ASP A 185 -20.77 -0.31 4.16
C ASP A 185 -20.95 -0.97 5.53
N LYS A 186 -22.07 -1.69 5.71
CA LYS A 186 -22.37 -2.40 6.96
C LYS A 186 -21.29 -3.44 7.27
N ILE A 187 -20.97 -4.31 6.32
CA ILE A 187 -19.97 -5.38 6.50
C ILE A 187 -18.58 -4.78 6.64
N HIS A 188 -18.26 -3.77 5.83
CA HIS A 188 -16.97 -3.09 5.87
C HIS A 188 -16.64 -2.49 7.24
N LYS A 189 -17.65 -1.99 7.96
CA LYS A 189 -17.51 -1.46 9.33
C LYS A 189 -17.52 -2.58 10.38
N GLU A 190 -18.45 -3.51 10.24
CA GLU A 190 -18.67 -4.56 11.24
C GLU A 190 -17.46 -5.50 11.41
N VAL A 191 -16.78 -5.85 10.31
CA VAL A 191 -15.64 -6.78 10.35
C VAL A 191 -14.46 -6.23 11.17
N PRO A 192 -13.91 -5.03 10.89
CA PRO A 192 -12.87 -4.43 11.73
C PRO A 192 -13.29 -4.26 13.19
N ASP A 193 -14.54 -3.87 13.45
CA ASP A 193 -15.06 -3.70 14.81
C ASP A 193 -15.04 -5.02 15.59
N LEU A 194 -15.39 -6.13 14.94
CA LEU A 194 -15.32 -7.46 15.55
C LEU A 194 -13.87 -7.89 15.83
N HIS A 195 -12.94 -7.59 14.93
CA HIS A 195 -11.52 -7.88 15.14
C HIS A 195 -10.97 -7.13 16.36
N GLU A 196 -11.35 -5.86 16.51
CA GLU A 196 -10.94 -5.04 17.65
C GLU A 196 -11.59 -5.51 18.96
N LYS A 197 -12.89 -5.87 18.94
CA LYS A 197 -13.56 -6.46 20.10
C LYS A 197 -12.90 -7.78 20.53
N ALA A 198 -12.57 -8.67 19.57
CA ALA A 198 -11.87 -9.91 19.86
C ALA A 198 -10.51 -9.65 20.52
N ARG A 199 -9.72 -8.73 19.95
CA ARG A 199 -8.41 -8.34 20.49
C ARG A 199 -8.52 -7.78 21.89
N LYS A 200 -9.52 -6.94 22.13
CA LYS A 200 -9.79 -6.32 23.44
C LYS A 200 -10.16 -7.36 24.48
N ILE A 201 -11.12 -8.25 24.21
CA ILE A 201 -11.52 -9.32 25.14
C ILE A 201 -10.30 -10.18 25.47
N TYR A 202 -9.52 -10.59 24.47
CA TYR A 202 -8.34 -11.39 24.69
C TYR A 202 -7.31 -10.67 25.59
N SER A 203 -6.96 -9.42 25.29
CA SER A 203 -6.01 -8.65 26.09
C SER A 203 -6.50 -8.40 27.51
N ASP A 204 -7.75 -7.98 27.68
CA ASP A 204 -8.33 -7.67 28.98
C ASP A 204 -8.48 -8.94 29.84
N TYR A 205 -8.71 -10.09 29.22
CA TYR A 205 -8.72 -11.39 29.89
C TYR A 205 -7.32 -11.74 30.42
N LEU A 206 -6.29 -11.65 29.57
CA LEU A 206 -4.90 -11.91 29.97
C LEU A 206 -4.41 -10.94 31.06
N ASP A 207 -4.86 -9.69 31.03
CA ASP A 207 -4.56 -8.68 32.05
C ASP A 207 -5.35 -8.90 33.36
N GLY A 208 -6.38 -9.76 33.31
CA GLY A 208 -7.28 -10.03 34.43
C GLY A 208 -8.27 -8.92 34.77
N LYS A 209 -8.56 -8.05 33.81
CA LYS A 209 -9.65 -7.07 33.90
C LYS A 209 -11.01 -7.73 33.73
N ILE A 210 -11.07 -8.85 33.01
CA ILE A 210 -12.27 -9.70 32.85
C ILE A 210 -11.95 -11.16 33.19
N THR A 211 -13.00 -11.95 33.39
CA THR A 211 -12.94 -13.37 33.80
C THR A 211 -13.46 -14.29 32.70
N ASP A 212 -13.46 -15.59 32.95
CA ASP A 212 -13.97 -16.63 32.05
C ASP A 212 -15.46 -16.43 31.66
N ALA A 213 -16.19 -15.59 32.41
CA ALA A 213 -17.55 -15.17 32.07
C ALA A 213 -17.64 -14.43 30.71
N SER A 214 -16.52 -13.93 30.18
CA SER A 214 -16.42 -13.30 28.86
C SER A 214 -16.25 -14.30 27.71
N PHE A 215 -16.08 -15.59 27.99
CA PHE A 215 -15.91 -16.61 26.94
C PHE A 215 -17.11 -16.74 25.99
N PRO A 216 -18.37 -16.67 26.44
CA PRO A 216 -19.53 -16.65 25.54
C PRO A 216 -19.51 -15.45 24.57
N ASP A 217 -19.07 -14.27 25.03
CA ASP A 217 -18.96 -13.09 24.17
C ASP A 217 -17.92 -13.28 23.08
N PHE A 218 -16.76 -13.87 23.44
CA PHE A 218 -15.74 -14.20 22.45
C PHE A 218 -16.22 -15.25 21.44
N ASP A 219 -16.92 -16.29 21.90
CA ASP A 219 -17.52 -17.31 21.04
C ASP A 219 -18.53 -16.69 20.05
N GLN A 220 -19.36 -15.75 20.54
CA GLN A 220 -20.29 -15.01 19.70
C GLN A 220 -19.58 -14.18 18.61
N ILE A 221 -18.45 -13.55 18.95
CA ILE A 221 -17.63 -12.81 17.97
C ILE A 221 -17.10 -13.77 16.90
N VAL A 222 -16.56 -14.93 17.29
CA VAL A 222 -16.06 -15.94 16.34
C VAL A 222 -17.18 -16.42 15.42
N ARG A 223 -18.36 -16.74 15.96
CA ARG A 223 -19.52 -17.17 15.17
C ARG A 223 -19.98 -16.08 14.20
N ARG A 224 -20.11 -14.83 14.67
CA ARG A 224 -20.54 -13.72 13.82
C ARG A 224 -19.52 -13.43 12.73
N ARG A 225 -18.23 -13.49 13.04
CA ARG A 225 -17.16 -13.34 12.04
C ARG A 225 -17.26 -14.43 10.98
N ASN A 226 -17.46 -15.69 11.36
CA ASN A 226 -17.56 -16.79 10.41
C ASN A 226 -18.77 -16.60 9.47
N ALA A 227 -19.93 -16.20 10.02
CA ALA A 227 -21.09 -15.84 9.21
C ALA A 227 -20.78 -14.68 8.23
N LEU A 228 -20.11 -13.61 8.71
CA LEU A 228 -19.67 -12.52 7.83
C LEU A 228 -18.67 -12.98 6.77
N SER A 229 -17.86 -14.01 7.03
CA SER A 229 -16.91 -14.55 6.06
C SER A 229 -17.65 -15.22 4.90
N GLU A 230 -18.73 -15.95 5.20
CA GLU A 230 -19.62 -16.53 4.19
C GLU A 230 -20.36 -15.44 3.40
N GLU A 231 -20.88 -14.41 4.08
CA GLU A 231 -21.50 -13.24 3.44
C GLU A 231 -20.51 -12.53 2.49
N MET A 232 -19.27 -12.28 2.95
CA MET A 232 -18.21 -11.67 2.14
C MET A 232 -17.88 -12.53 0.93
N ALA A 233 -17.73 -13.85 1.09
CA ALA A 233 -17.43 -14.76 -0.01
C ALA A 233 -18.52 -14.75 -1.08
N ALA A 234 -19.80 -14.75 -0.68
CA ALA A 234 -20.93 -14.64 -1.60
C ALA A 234 -20.90 -13.33 -2.39
N ILE A 235 -20.64 -12.21 -1.70
CA ILE A 235 -20.51 -10.89 -2.34
C ILE A 235 -19.33 -10.85 -3.31
N MET A 236 -18.18 -11.40 -2.94
CA MET A 236 -17.02 -11.47 -3.85
C MET A 236 -17.34 -12.30 -5.10
N GLY A 237 -18.10 -13.39 -4.96
CA GLY A 237 -18.60 -14.17 -6.08
C GLY A 237 -19.43 -13.34 -7.05
N VAL A 238 -20.44 -12.62 -6.54
CA VAL A 238 -21.30 -11.74 -7.35
C VAL A 238 -20.50 -10.60 -7.99
N ASN A 239 -19.67 -9.92 -7.20
CA ASN A 239 -18.89 -8.77 -7.65
C ASN A 239 -17.83 -9.15 -8.68
N SER A 240 -17.31 -10.38 -8.65
CA SER A 240 -16.37 -10.86 -9.66
C SER A 240 -16.93 -10.90 -11.09
N GLN A 241 -18.26 -11.01 -11.22
CA GLN A 241 -18.96 -11.05 -12.51
C GLN A 241 -19.56 -9.69 -12.89
N ASN A 242 -19.54 -8.71 -11.99
CA ASN A 242 -20.12 -7.40 -12.23
C ASN A 242 -19.06 -6.44 -12.80
N PRO A 243 -19.20 -5.93 -14.03
CA PRO A 243 -18.23 -5.03 -14.65
C PRO A 243 -18.08 -3.69 -13.92
N HIS A 244 -19.03 -3.34 -13.06
CA HIS A 244 -19.03 -2.12 -12.25
C HIS A 244 -18.70 -2.37 -10.77
N ALA A 245 -18.33 -3.60 -10.39
CA ALA A 245 -17.83 -3.84 -9.04
C ALA A 245 -16.57 -3.01 -8.77
N CYS A 246 -16.53 -2.32 -7.63
CA CYS A 246 -15.42 -1.45 -7.28
C CYS A 246 -14.23 -2.29 -6.81
N PRO A 247 -13.08 -2.27 -7.51
CA PRO A 247 -11.89 -2.96 -7.04
C PRO A 247 -11.32 -2.32 -5.77
N ARG A 248 -10.70 -3.11 -4.90
CA ARG A 248 -10.06 -2.63 -3.67
C ARG A 248 -8.96 -1.60 -3.94
N THR A 249 -8.27 -1.72 -5.07
CA THR A 249 -7.28 -0.74 -5.53
C THR A 249 -7.89 0.64 -5.77
N VAL A 250 -9.10 0.70 -6.35
CA VAL A 250 -9.86 1.94 -6.54
C VAL A 250 -10.34 2.50 -5.21
N GLY A 251 -10.83 1.64 -4.30
CA GLY A 251 -11.19 2.07 -2.94
C GLY A 251 -10.03 2.71 -2.18
N ASN A 252 -8.85 2.09 -2.22
CA ASN A 252 -7.62 2.64 -1.64
C ASN A 252 -7.20 3.96 -2.29
N TRP A 253 -7.35 4.07 -3.62
CA TRP A 253 -7.07 5.31 -4.34
C TRP A 253 -8.02 6.44 -3.91
N LEU A 254 -9.31 6.16 -3.72
CA LEU A 254 -10.29 7.14 -3.25
C LEU A 254 -9.94 7.67 -1.85
N ILE A 255 -9.53 6.80 -0.92
CA ILE A 255 -9.08 7.20 0.42
C ILE A 255 -7.84 8.10 0.31
N LYS A 256 -6.83 7.68 -0.46
CA LYS A 256 -5.58 8.44 -0.64
C LYS A 256 -5.82 9.83 -1.22
N ASN A 257 -6.84 9.99 -2.07
CA ASN A 257 -7.19 11.25 -2.72
C ASN A 257 -8.33 12.01 -2.01
N LYS A 258 -8.64 11.68 -0.75
CA LYS A 258 -9.65 12.37 0.09
C LYS A 258 -11.05 12.38 -0.54
N LYS A 259 -11.43 11.29 -1.22
CA LYS A 259 -12.74 11.08 -1.85
C LYS A 259 -13.64 10.13 -1.05
N ASP A 260 -13.61 10.24 0.28
CA ASP A 260 -14.32 9.35 1.21
C ASP A 260 -15.84 9.30 0.96
N LEU A 261 -16.44 10.42 0.57
CA LEU A 261 -17.88 10.47 0.24
C LEU A 261 -18.24 9.65 -1.00
N VAL A 262 -17.36 9.59 -2.01
CA VAL A 262 -17.56 8.76 -3.21
C VAL A 262 -17.47 7.29 -2.82
N LEU A 263 -16.45 6.93 -2.03
CA LEU A 263 -16.28 5.57 -1.55
C LEU A 263 -17.46 5.12 -0.66
N LEU A 264 -17.96 6.00 0.20
CA LEU A 264 -19.13 5.72 1.02
C LEU A 264 -20.36 5.43 0.15
N LYS A 265 -20.62 6.22 -0.90
CA LYS A 265 -21.73 5.96 -1.83
C LYS A 265 -21.59 4.60 -2.53
N ILE A 266 -20.37 4.25 -2.96
CA ILE A 266 -20.08 2.94 -3.56
C ILE A 266 -20.38 1.82 -2.56
N ARG A 267 -19.95 1.95 -1.30
CA ARG A 267 -20.20 0.95 -0.25
C ARG A 267 -21.67 0.86 0.15
N GLN A 268 -22.40 1.99 0.15
CA GLN A 268 -23.84 2.01 0.35
C GLN A 268 -24.58 1.33 -0.82
N ASN A 269 -24.01 1.38 -2.01
CA ASN A 269 -24.45 0.65 -3.19
C ASN A 269 -23.79 -0.74 -3.32
N ASN A 270 -23.62 -1.46 -2.21
CA ASN A 270 -23.07 -2.82 -2.16
C ASN A 270 -21.68 -3.03 -2.79
N GLY A 271 -20.85 -1.99 -2.83
CA GLY A 271 -19.53 -2.05 -3.48
C GLY A 271 -19.58 -1.88 -4.99
N ILE A 272 -20.72 -1.46 -5.56
CA ILE A 272 -20.91 -1.26 -7.00
C ILE A 272 -20.78 0.23 -7.33
N ILE A 273 -19.94 0.54 -8.31
CA ILE A 273 -19.74 1.90 -8.83
C ILE A 273 -21.02 2.33 -9.55
N THR A 274 -21.56 3.50 -9.18
CA THR A 274 -22.72 4.11 -9.86
C THR A 274 -22.29 5.02 -11.00
N LYS A 275 -23.26 5.39 -11.85
CA LYS A 275 -23.08 6.35 -12.94
C LYS A 275 -22.55 7.71 -12.46
N GLU A 276 -22.94 8.16 -11.27
CA GLU A 276 -22.47 9.42 -10.70
C GLU A 276 -21.09 9.29 -10.05
N ALA A 277 -20.79 8.12 -9.48
CA ALA A 277 -19.52 7.88 -8.77
C ALA A 277 -18.35 7.69 -9.75
N ILE A 278 -18.59 7.06 -10.91
CA ILE A 278 -17.53 6.69 -11.85
C ILE A 278 -16.76 7.92 -12.36
N SER A 279 -17.45 9.03 -12.58
CA SER A 279 -16.88 10.29 -13.07
C SER A 279 -15.95 10.96 -12.06
N SER A 280 -15.81 10.42 -10.84
CA SER A 280 -14.88 10.88 -9.82
C SER A 280 -13.65 9.98 -9.65
N ILE A 281 -13.54 8.89 -10.43
CA ILE A 281 -12.49 7.87 -10.28
C ILE A 281 -11.44 8.05 -11.39
N TYR A 282 -10.25 8.51 -11.03
CA TYR A 282 -9.15 8.81 -11.97
C TYR A 282 -7.93 7.91 -11.77
N GLU A 283 -8.11 6.80 -11.05
CA GLU A 283 -7.08 5.82 -10.77
C GLU A 283 -6.52 5.28 -12.10
N PRO A 284 -5.21 5.43 -12.40
CA PRO A 284 -4.66 5.13 -13.72
C PRO A 284 -4.99 3.73 -14.25
N ASP A 285 -4.84 2.68 -13.46
CA ASP A 285 -5.08 1.31 -13.92
C ASP A 285 -6.56 1.05 -14.18
N PHE A 286 -7.45 1.67 -13.40
CA PHE A 286 -8.88 1.68 -13.66
C PHE A 286 -9.22 2.38 -14.96
N VAL A 287 -8.67 3.57 -15.22
CA VAL A 287 -8.96 4.32 -16.45
C VAL A 287 -8.40 3.59 -17.68
N SER A 288 -7.16 3.11 -17.62
CA SER A 288 -6.51 2.40 -18.74
C SER A 288 -7.27 1.14 -19.16
N ARG A 289 -7.92 0.44 -18.22
CA ARG A 289 -8.79 -0.72 -18.54
C ARG A 289 -10.02 -0.35 -19.39
N HIS A 290 -10.46 0.91 -19.34
CA HIS A 290 -11.65 1.38 -20.07
C HIS A 290 -11.31 2.03 -21.42
N VAL A 291 -10.03 2.28 -21.73
CA VAL A 291 -9.61 2.91 -23.00
C VAL A 291 -10.17 2.20 -24.23
N LYS A 292 -10.20 0.86 -24.23
CA LYS A 292 -10.79 0.08 -25.33
C LYS A 292 -12.28 0.37 -25.53
N LYS A 293 -13.04 0.55 -24.44
CA LYS A 293 -14.47 0.90 -24.51
C LYS A 293 -14.65 2.32 -25.04
N PHE A 294 -13.86 3.27 -24.55
CA PHE A 294 -13.90 4.65 -25.07
C PHE A 294 -13.56 4.72 -26.57
N ASN A 295 -12.55 3.98 -27.03
CA ASN A 295 -12.23 3.88 -28.45
C ASN A 295 -13.34 3.24 -29.28
N ALA A 296 -14.08 2.26 -28.73
CA ALA A 296 -15.26 1.72 -29.41
C ALA A 296 -16.37 2.77 -29.58
N MET A 297 -16.56 3.66 -28.58
CA MET A 297 -17.52 4.77 -28.64
C MET A 297 -17.11 5.86 -29.65
N LEU A 298 -15.82 5.95 -29.98
CA LEU A 298 -15.30 6.85 -31.03
C LEU A 298 -15.54 6.30 -32.44
N GLY A 299 -15.84 5.01 -32.61
CA GLY A 299 -16.18 4.42 -33.91
C GLY A 299 -15.13 4.68 -35.00
N SER A 300 -15.58 5.19 -36.16
CA SER A 300 -14.76 5.48 -37.35
C SER A 300 -14.22 6.92 -37.42
N THR A 301 -14.05 7.57 -36.27
CA THR A 301 -13.46 8.92 -36.20
C THR A 301 -11.96 8.92 -36.50
N ARG A 302 -11.39 10.12 -36.64
CA ARG A 302 -9.95 10.37 -36.81
C ARG A 302 -9.18 10.32 -35.50
N LEU A 303 -9.87 10.11 -34.37
CA LEU A 303 -9.29 10.17 -33.03
C LEU A 303 -9.07 8.76 -32.48
N THR A 304 -7.98 8.57 -31.77
CA THR A 304 -7.73 7.33 -31.01
C THR A 304 -7.09 7.67 -29.67
N ILE A 305 -7.65 7.11 -28.59
CA ILE A 305 -7.10 7.24 -27.24
C ILE A 305 -6.06 6.14 -27.03
N GLU A 306 -4.88 6.52 -26.58
CA GLU A 306 -3.74 5.65 -26.32
C GLU A 306 -3.29 5.78 -24.86
N SER A 307 -3.00 4.65 -24.22
CA SER A 307 -2.35 4.62 -22.90
C SER A 307 -0.85 4.42 -23.11
N ARG A 308 -0.03 5.32 -22.57
CA ARG A 308 1.44 5.23 -22.56
C ARG A 308 1.93 5.24 -21.11
N GLU A 309 3.22 4.95 -20.89
CA GLU A 309 3.81 4.96 -19.53
C GLU A 309 3.62 6.30 -18.81
N THR A 310 3.61 7.41 -19.55
CA THR A 310 3.51 8.76 -19.02
C THR A 310 2.07 9.27 -18.85
N GLY A 311 1.05 8.52 -19.27
CA GLY A 311 -0.36 8.94 -19.19
C GLY A 311 -1.19 8.58 -20.43
N LEU A 312 -2.34 9.22 -20.57
CA LEU A 312 -3.21 9.05 -21.74
C LEU A 312 -2.93 10.13 -22.79
N PHE A 313 -3.02 9.72 -24.04
CA PHE A 313 -2.87 10.58 -25.20
C PHE A 313 -3.99 10.34 -26.20
N VAL A 314 -4.24 11.33 -27.05
CA VAL A 314 -5.16 11.21 -28.18
C VAL A 314 -4.39 11.51 -29.45
N SER A 315 -4.33 10.54 -30.35
CA SER A 315 -3.83 10.73 -31.71
C SER A 315 -4.97 11.21 -32.61
N PHE A 316 -4.69 12.20 -33.46
CA PHE A 316 -5.58 12.70 -34.51
C PHE A 316 -4.93 12.45 -35.86
N GLU A 317 -5.53 11.60 -36.70
CA GLU A 317 -5.02 11.26 -38.02
C GLU A 317 -5.99 11.72 -39.12
N ASP A 318 -5.61 12.75 -39.89
CA ASP A 318 -6.33 13.19 -41.08
C ASP A 318 -5.55 12.76 -42.33
N ARG A 319 -5.95 11.61 -42.91
CA ARG A 319 -5.31 11.03 -44.10
C ARG A 319 -5.39 11.91 -45.33
N GLN A 320 -6.46 12.71 -45.47
CA GLN A 320 -6.62 13.59 -46.63
C GLN A 320 -5.61 14.73 -46.57
N LYS A 321 -5.34 15.25 -45.37
CA LYS A 321 -4.38 16.34 -45.14
C LYS A 321 -2.96 15.86 -44.80
N ARG A 322 -2.75 14.55 -44.67
CA ARG A 322 -1.50 13.95 -44.16
C ARG A 322 -1.08 14.55 -42.82
N LEU A 323 -2.06 14.85 -41.96
CA LEU A 323 -1.85 15.47 -40.66
C LEU A 323 -1.93 14.41 -39.56
N ASN A 324 -0.91 14.37 -38.70
CA ASN A 324 -0.91 13.55 -37.50
C ASN A 324 -0.55 14.43 -36.29
N LEU A 325 -1.45 14.51 -35.31
CA LEU A 325 -1.26 15.30 -34.09
C LEU A 325 -1.43 14.44 -32.86
N LEU A 326 -0.68 14.77 -31.81
CA LEU A 326 -0.76 14.11 -30.52
C LEU A 326 -1.19 15.11 -29.44
N PHE A 327 -2.22 14.75 -28.69
CA PHE A 327 -2.72 15.50 -27.56
C PHE A 327 -2.54 14.71 -26.26
N GLU A 328 -2.23 15.41 -25.18
CA GLU A 328 -2.30 14.89 -23.82
C GLU A 328 -3.76 14.90 -23.33
N LEU A 329 -4.18 13.79 -22.71
CA LEU A 329 -5.48 13.65 -22.10
C LEU A 329 -5.30 13.30 -20.62
N LYS A 330 -5.79 14.16 -19.73
CA LYS A 330 -5.79 13.84 -18.30
C LYS A 330 -6.87 12.80 -18.00
N ASN A 331 -6.55 11.84 -17.12
CA ASN A 331 -7.53 10.88 -16.60
C ASN A 331 -8.78 11.58 -16.04
N SER A 332 -8.60 12.70 -15.33
CA SER A 332 -9.71 13.50 -14.81
C SER A 332 -10.61 14.01 -15.93
N ASN A 333 -10.04 14.58 -16.99
CA ASN A 333 -10.80 15.15 -18.10
C ASN A 333 -11.60 14.07 -18.84
N LEU A 334 -10.99 12.90 -19.09
CA LEU A 334 -11.68 11.77 -19.71
C LEU A 334 -12.84 11.28 -18.84
N MET A 335 -12.60 11.07 -17.55
CA MET A 335 -13.56 10.46 -16.66
C MET A 335 -14.69 11.40 -16.27
N GLU A 336 -14.41 12.67 -15.97
CA GLU A 336 -15.43 13.68 -15.65
C GLU A 336 -16.40 13.89 -16.82
N THR A 337 -15.91 13.82 -18.05
CA THR A 337 -16.69 14.14 -19.25
C THR A 337 -17.44 12.93 -19.82
N PHE A 338 -16.82 11.74 -19.79
CA PHE A 338 -17.31 10.60 -20.56
C PHE A 338 -17.56 9.33 -19.74
N ALA A 339 -17.16 9.27 -18.47
CA ALA A 339 -17.25 7.99 -17.73
C ALA A 339 -18.69 7.50 -17.53
N ASP A 340 -19.66 8.40 -17.48
CA ASP A 340 -21.06 8.07 -17.32
C ASP A 340 -21.60 7.27 -18.52
N ARG A 341 -20.99 7.43 -19.70
CA ARG A 341 -21.26 6.68 -20.94
C ARG A 341 -20.83 5.21 -20.85
N LEU A 342 -19.97 4.84 -19.90
CA LEU A 342 -19.59 3.43 -19.68
C LEU A 342 -20.76 2.55 -19.21
N PHE A 343 -21.90 3.16 -18.86
CA PHE A 343 -23.15 2.49 -18.49
C PHE A 343 -24.14 2.37 -19.66
N ASP A 344 -23.81 2.89 -20.84
CA ASP A 344 -24.66 2.83 -22.04
C ASP A 344 -23.89 2.20 -23.19
N GLU A 345 -24.34 1.03 -23.64
CA GLU A 345 -23.70 0.27 -24.73
C GLU A 345 -23.77 0.99 -26.08
N ASN A 346 -24.72 1.92 -26.25
CA ASN A 346 -24.92 2.65 -27.49
C ASN A 346 -24.29 4.05 -27.46
N ALA A 347 -23.64 4.44 -26.36
CA ALA A 347 -23.04 5.75 -26.25
C ALA A 347 -21.97 5.97 -27.33
N GLN A 348 -21.94 7.18 -27.87
CA GLN A 348 -20.95 7.62 -28.86
C GLN A 348 -20.18 8.81 -28.28
N ILE A 349 -18.94 9.01 -28.72
CA ILE A 349 -18.13 10.19 -28.42
C ILE A 349 -17.86 10.92 -29.72
N ASP A 350 -18.30 12.17 -29.81
CA ASP A 350 -18.05 13.02 -30.97
C ASP A 350 -16.62 13.55 -30.97
N GLU A 351 -16.05 13.75 -32.16
CA GLU A 351 -14.67 14.27 -32.30
C GLU A 351 -14.49 15.62 -31.62
N LYS A 352 -15.50 16.50 -31.73
CA LYS A 352 -15.45 17.81 -31.12
C LYS A 352 -15.41 17.71 -29.60
N GLU A 353 -16.27 16.87 -29.02
CA GLU A 353 -16.34 16.69 -27.56
C GLU A 353 -15.00 16.20 -27.00
N LEU A 354 -14.37 15.21 -27.63
CA LEU A 354 -13.08 14.72 -27.19
C LEU A 354 -11.98 15.75 -27.39
N LEU A 355 -11.96 16.45 -28.53
CA LEU A 355 -11.02 17.54 -28.74
C LEU A 355 -11.18 18.63 -27.68
N ASP A 356 -12.38 19.01 -27.28
CA ASP A 356 -12.58 20.10 -26.31
C ASP A 356 -11.95 19.81 -24.93
N VAL A 357 -11.65 18.55 -24.59
CA VAL A 357 -11.07 18.16 -23.28
C VAL A 357 -9.60 17.75 -23.29
N VAL A 358 -8.95 17.71 -24.45
CA VAL A 358 -7.51 17.41 -24.59
C VAL A 358 -6.66 18.67 -24.69
N SER A 359 -5.36 18.56 -24.42
CA SER A 359 -4.38 19.64 -24.60
C SER A 359 -3.25 19.19 -25.51
N LEU A 360 -2.70 20.09 -26.33
CA LEU A 360 -1.48 19.80 -27.09
C LEU A 360 -0.36 19.37 -26.13
N ALA A 361 0.33 18.29 -26.47
CA ALA A 361 1.42 17.76 -25.66
C ALA A 361 2.58 18.78 -25.55
N PRO A 362 3.27 18.91 -24.40
CA PRO A 362 4.29 19.94 -24.17
C PRO A 362 5.54 19.85 -25.06
N SER A 363 5.82 18.69 -25.65
CA SER A 363 6.95 18.50 -26.57
C SER A 363 6.50 18.77 -28.00
N GLU A 364 6.94 19.93 -28.50
CA GLU A 364 6.87 20.38 -29.89
C GLU A 364 5.47 20.77 -30.37
N LEU A 365 5.32 22.07 -30.64
CA LEU A 365 4.33 22.54 -31.61
C LEU A 365 4.67 21.82 -32.92
N ASN A 366 3.88 20.80 -33.27
CA ASN A 366 4.12 20.04 -34.50
C ASN A 366 4.08 21.02 -35.68
N ASP A 367 5.11 21.06 -36.51
CA ASP A 367 5.18 21.95 -37.69
C ASP A 367 3.92 21.82 -38.55
N ALA A 368 3.34 20.61 -38.61
CA ALA A 368 2.09 20.36 -39.31
C ALA A 368 0.90 21.17 -38.75
N LEU A 369 0.88 21.47 -37.45
CA LEU A 369 -0.14 22.32 -36.81
C LEU A 369 0.05 23.80 -37.18
N VAL A 370 1.31 24.27 -37.26
CA VAL A 370 1.65 25.61 -37.74
C VAL A 370 1.19 25.79 -39.18
N ASP A 371 1.45 24.78 -40.01
CA ASP A 371 1.05 24.77 -41.42
C ASP A 371 -0.47 24.80 -41.55
N VAL A 372 -1.18 23.94 -40.82
CA VAL A 372 -2.65 23.90 -40.81
C VAL A 372 -3.24 25.25 -40.39
N PHE A 373 -2.69 25.89 -39.36
CA PHE A 373 -3.17 27.19 -38.92
C PHE A 373 -2.79 28.31 -39.92
N SER A 374 -1.60 28.29 -40.49
CA SER A 374 -1.16 29.25 -41.51
C SER A 374 -2.04 29.16 -42.77
N ASP A 375 -2.41 27.95 -43.16
CA ASP A 375 -3.34 27.70 -44.27
C ASP A 375 -4.74 28.20 -43.98
N LEU A 376 -5.19 28.11 -42.72
CA LEU A 376 -6.46 28.68 -42.27
C LEU A 376 -6.44 30.22 -42.34
N LEU A 377 -5.30 30.85 -42.04
CA LEU A 377 -5.15 32.31 -42.08
C LEU A 377 -5.02 32.87 -43.51
N ARG A 378 -4.77 32.03 -44.52
CA ARG A 378 -4.54 32.47 -45.91
C ARG A 378 -5.73 33.31 -46.43
N GLY A 379 -5.42 34.53 -46.88
CA GLY A 379 -6.42 35.47 -47.42
C GLY A 379 -7.16 36.31 -46.37
N THR A 380 -6.86 36.16 -45.08
CA THR A 380 -7.53 36.92 -44.01
C THR A 380 -6.90 38.28 -43.71
N GLY A 381 -5.66 38.50 -44.17
CA GLY A 381 -4.83 39.63 -43.77
C GLY A 381 -3.96 39.34 -42.54
N PHE A 382 -4.13 38.18 -41.90
CA PHE A 382 -3.26 37.70 -40.83
C PHE A 382 -2.32 36.60 -41.32
N ARG A 383 -1.16 36.47 -40.68
CA ARG A 383 -0.21 35.35 -40.88
C ARG A 383 0.55 35.05 -39.60
N LEU A 384 1.14 33.86 -39.51
CA LEU A 384 2.17 33.59 -38.52
C LEU A 384 3.54 34.01 -39.04
N LYS A 385 4.38 34.58 -38.17
CA LYS A 385 5.81 34.81 -38.41
C LYS A 385 6.58 34.25 -37.22
N TYR A 386 7.60 33.42 -37.48
CA TYR A 386 8.53 32.99 -36.45
C TYR A 386 9.54 34.11 -36.19
N ILE A 387 9.69 34.51 -34.94
CA ILE A 387 10.59 35.60 -34.53
C ILE A 387 11.32 35.16 -33.25
N LYS A 388 12.67 35.15 -33.30
CA LYS A 388 13.58 34.68 -32.24
C LYS A 388 13.31 33.24 -31.79
N ASP A 389 12.35 33.07 -30.88
CA ASP A 389 12.05 31.81 -30.19
C ASP A 389 10.55 31.46 -30.21
N GLY A 390 9.74 32.13 -31.04
CA GLY A 390 8.29 31.95 -31.00
C GLY A 390 7.54 32.35 -32.26
N HIS A 391 6.34 31.81 -32.41
CA HIS A 391 5.40 32.16 -33.47
C HIS A 391 4.51 33.32 -33.02
N TYR A 392 4.54 34.42 -33.78
CA TYR A 392 3.72 35.61 -33.55
C TYR A 392 2.65 35.76 -34.62
N LEU A 393 1.49 36.28 -34.21
CA LEU A 393 0.43 36.66 -35.13
C LEU A 393 0.73 38.05 -35.69
N VAL A 394 0.83 38.14 -37.01
CA VAL A 394 1.10 39.38 -37.76
C VAL A 394 -0.14 39.78 -38.54
N ASN A 395 -0.52 41.06 -38.44
CA ASN A 395 -1.49 41.69 -39.32
C ASN A 395 -0.76 42.34 -40.50
N SER A 396 -0.71 41.63 -41.62
CA SER A 396 0.02 42.04 -42.83
C SER A 396 -0.51 43.33 -43.46
N ARG A 397 -1.72 43.78 -43.13
CA ARG A 397 -2.30 45.03 -43.67
C ARG A 397 -1.86 46.26 -42.89
N LYS A 398 -1.52 46.09 -41.62
CA LYS A 398 -1.13 47.18 -40.72
C LYS A 398 0.36 47.15 -40.35
N ASP A 399 1.05 46.08 -40.75
CA ASP A 399 2.44 45.81 -40.38
C ASP A 399 2.68 45.78 -38.86
N LEU A 400 1.72 45.18 -38.15
CA LEU A 400 1.74 45.04 -36.69
C LEU A 400 1.79 43.55 -36.30
N TYR A 401 2.40 43.26 -35.16
CA TYR A 401 2.33 41.95 -34.51
C TYR A 401 1.61 42.04 -33.16
N ALA A 402 0.89 40.98 -32.79
CA ALA A 402 0.22 40.89 -31.49
C ALA A 402 1.19 40.34 -30.44
N ASN A 403 1.56 41.17 -29.46
CA ASN A 403 2.54 40.83 -28.43
C ASN A 403 1.97 39.91 -27.33
N ASP A 404 0.66 39.95 -27.13
CA ASP A 404 -0.12 39.10 -26.22
C ASP A 404 -0.53 37.75 -26.84
N PHE A 405 -0.28 37.54 -28.14
CA PHE A 405 -0.62 36.28 -28.80
C PHE A 405 0.28 35.14 -28.32
N ARG A 406 -0.34 34.00 -27.98
CA ARG A 406 0.33 32.76 -27.59
C ARG A 406 -0.23 31.62 -28.42
N LEU A 407 0.49 31.19 -29.45
CA LEU A 407 0.00 30.23 -30.45
C LEU A 407 -0.51 28.93 -29.82
N VAL A 408 0.26 28.32 -28.91
CA VAL A 408 -0.14 27.07 -28.23
C VAL A 408 -1.44 27.23 -27.45
N GLN A 409 -1.59 28.33 -26.70
CA GLN A 409 -2.81 28.60 -25.94
C GLN A 409 -3.99 28.84 -26.88
N PHE A 410 -3.79 29.63 -27.93
CA PHE A 410 -4.83 29.92 -28.93
C PHE A 410 -5.32 28.64 -29.61
N ILE A 411 -4.40 27.78 -30.06
CA ILE A 411 -4.78 26.51 -30.70
C ILE A 411 -5.45 25.60 -29.68
N ASN A 412 -4.96 25.48 -28.45
CA ASN A 412 -5.62 24.67 -27.43
C ASN A 412 -7.08 25.06 -27.20
N ILE A 413 -7.40 26.37 -27.25
CA ILE A 413 -8.76 26.88 -27.10
C ILE A 413 -9.60 26.62 -28.36
N HIS A 414 -9.02 26.73 -29.55
CA HIS A 414 -9.76 26.75 -30.82
C HIS A 414 -9.55 25.52 -31.72
N LYS A 415 -8.85 24.49 -31.24
CA LYS A 415 -8.45 23.31 -32.02
C LYS A 415 -9.61 22.57 -32.68
N SER A 416 -10.76 22.43 -32.03
CA SER A 416 -11.92 21.79 -32.67
C SER A 416 -12.40 22.55 -33.90
N THR A 417 -12.46 23.89 -33.84
CA THR A 417 -12.75 24.73 -35.02
C THR A 417 -11.65 24.63 -36.07
N ILE A 418 -10.38 24.70 -35.68
CA ILE A 418 -9.23 24.67 -36.60
C ILE A 418 -9.16 23.33 -37.36
N LEU A 419 -9.28 22.21 -36.64
CA LEU A 419 -9.07 20.87 -37.19
C LEU A 419 -10.30 20.33 -37.93
N LEU A 420 -11.49 20.51 -37.36
CA LEU A 420 -12.72 19.90 -37.89
C LEU A 420 -13.34 20.71 -39.03
N LYS A 421 -13.32 22.05 -38.96
CA LYS A 421 -13.99 22.91 -39.95
C LYS A 421 -13.07 23.38 -41.08
N GLY A 422 -11.76 23.24 -40.92
CA GLY A 422 -10.77 23.74 -41.89
C GLY A 422 -11.06 25.20 -42.29
N ARG A 423 -10.99 25.53 -43.58
CA ARG A 423 -11.26 26.90 -44.07
C ARG A 423 -12.62 27.46 -43.68
N ALA A 424 -13.66 26.65 -43.52
CA ALA A 424 -14.96 27.15 -43.08
C ALA A 424 -14.90 27.73 -41.66
N GLY A 425 -13.99 27.24 -40.82
CA GLY A 425 -13.75 27.73 -39.46
C GLY A 425 -13.22 29.16 -39.41
N ILE A 426 -12.74 29.73 -40.53
CA ILE A 426 -12.19 31.09 -40.53
C ILE A 426 -13.23 32.16 -40.16
N LYS A 427 -14.51 31.90 -40.45
CA LYS A 427 -15.62 32.79 -40.07
C LYS A 427 -15.74 32.94 -38.55
N GLU A 428 -15.32 31.92 -37.79
CA GLU A 428 -15.33 31.91 -36.32
C GLU A 428 -14.01 32.44 -35.74
N ILE A 429 -12.88 32.11 -36.37
CA ILE A 429 -11.54 32.49 -35.89
C ILE A 429 -11.23 33.96 -36.14
N LYS A 430 -11.56 34.48 -37.32
CA LYS A 430 -11.16 35.84 -37.73
C LYS A 430 -11.66 36.95 -36.77
N PRO A 431 -12.93 36.96 -36.31
CA PRO A 431 -13.39 37.97 -35.35
C PRO A 431 -12.66 37.92 -34.00
N ILE A 432 -12.06 36.78 -33.64
CA ILE A 432 -11.27 36.62 -32.41
C ILE A 432 -9.88 37.25 -32.62
N LEU A 433 -9.26 37.02 -33.77
CA LEU A 433 -7.97 37.61 -34.13
C LEU A 433 -8.03 39.14 -34.22
N GLU A 434 -9.17 39.70 -34.64
CA GLU A 434 -9.37 41.16 -34.71
C GLU A 434 -9.50 41.83 -33.33
N LYS A 435 -9.74 41.06 -32.26
CA LYS A 435 -9.92 41.57 -30.89
C LYS A 435 -8.63 41.67 -30.07
N PHE A 436 -7.49 41.21 -30.58
CA PHE A 436 -6.21 41.44 -29.90
C PHE A 436 -5.96 42.95 -29.77
N THR A 437 -5.37 43.37 -28.64
CA THR A 437 -5.27 44.79 -28.28
C THR A 437 -3.84 45.31 -28.18
N ASP A 438 -2.86 44.46 -27.83
CA ASP A 438 -1.43 44.82 -27.75
C ASP A 438 -0.73 44.61 -29.11
N TRP A 439 -1.16 45.39 -30.10
CA TRP A 439 -0.51 45.45 -31.42
C TRP A 439 0.70 46.38 -31.39
N ARG A 440 1.86 45.87 -31.82
CA ARG A 440 3.11 46.63 -31.88
C ARG A 440 3.69 46.64 -33.29
N SER A 441 4.48 47.67 -33.60
CA SER A 441 5.14 47.79 -34.90
C SER A 441 6.16 46.66 -35.08
N LEU A 442 6.18 46.05 -36.27
CA LEU A 442 7.20 45.07 -36.62
C LEU A 442 8.62 45.67 -36.60
N ASP A 443 8.77 46.93 -37.02
CA ASP A 443 10.05 47.66 -36.99
C ASP A 443 10.61 47.81 -35.57
N GLU A 444 9.76 47.97 -34.56
CA GLU A 444 10.19 48.06 -33.17
C GLU A 444 10.77 46.75 -32.64
N HIS A 445 10.30 45.61 -33.16
CA HIS A 445 10.83 44.29 -32.78
C HIS A 445 12.13 43.96 -33.53
N GLU A 446 12.27 44.42 -34.79
CA GLU A 446 13.47 44.26 -35.62
C GLU A 446 14.61 45.23 -35.18
N LYS A 447 14.30 46.40 -34.59
CA LYS A 447 15.29 47.36 -34.05
C LYS A 447 16.15 46.83 -32.88
N TYR A 448 15.71 45.79 -32.17
CA TYR A 448 16.49 45.12 -31.12
C TYR A 448 17.13 43.81 -31.59
N GLU A 449 17.24 43.59 -32.90
CA GLU A 449 18.20 42.65 -33.49
C GLU A 449 19.60 43.28 -33.41
N PHE A 450 20.26 43.15 -32.26
CA PHE A 450 21.68 43.42 -32.18
C PHE A 450 22.45 42.41 -33.03
N GLY A 451 22.74 42.82 -34.26
CA GLY A 451 24.05 42.66 -34.90
C GLY A 451 24.36 41.28 -35.47
N ASP A 452 24.13 41.15 -36.77
CA ASP A 452 25.17 40.58 -37.63
C ASP A 452 26.48 41.36 -37.38
N ILE A 453 27.36 40.76 -36.57
CA ILE A 453 28.65 41.33 -36.12
C ILE A 453 29.61 41.56 -37.30
N SER A 454 29.25 41.12 -38.52
CA SER A 454 30.02 41.37 -39.74
C SER A 454 29.89 42.81 -40.28
N LYS A 455 28.96 43.62 -39.75
CA LYS A 455 28.74 45.02 -40.15
C LYS A 455 29.19 46.03 -39.09
N ILE A 456 30.25 45.75 -38.35
CA ILE A 456 30.97 46.81 -37.64
C ILE A 456 31.85 47.52 -38.68
N PRO A 457 31.68 48.84 -38.91
CA PRO A 457 32.62 49.58 -39.74
C PRO A 457 33.99 49.58 -39.06
N ASN A 458 35.02 49.08 -39.75
CA ASN A 458 36.39 49.32 -39.34
C ASN A 458 36.71 50.80 -39.60
N PHE A 459 36.83 51.57 -38.51
CA PHE A 459 37.30 52.96 -38.40
C PHE A 459 36.54 54.04 -39.18
#